data_AF-A0A2D0H7R5-F1
#
_entry.id   AF-A0A2D0H7R5-F1
#
_cell.length_a   1.000
_cell.length_b   1.000
_cell.length_c   1.000
_cell.angle_alpha   90.00
_cell.angle_beta   90.00
_cell.angle_gamma   90.00
#
_symmetry.space_group_name_H-M   'P 1'
#
loop_
_entity.id
_entity.type
_entity.pdbx_description
1 polymer ?
#
loop_
_entity_poly.entity_id
_entity_poly.type
_entity_poly.pdbx_seq_one_letter_code
_entity_poly.pdbx_strand_id
1 'polypeptide(L)'
;GQGNAGNVTVGAKNAVSLADAYILSTVEAGGVGKGGTIDIYAANLSLTDGAQLQTSTRGTSDTQPAGRGDAGNVNVKVTGAVDIAGEKNGSRSGIRSSVELQLAMRVKLVTSPSIPISFVSRTALY
;
A
#
# COMPACT_ATOMS: atom_id res chain seq x y z
N GLY A 1 -7.83 13.41 2.68
CA GLY A 1 -7.97 14.68 1.92
C GLY A 1 -7.81 14.43 0.43
N GLN A 2 -8.05 15.41 -0.44
CA GLN A 2 -7.85 15.25 -1.88
C GLN A 2 -6.50 15.83 -2.30
N GLY A 3 -5.70 15.07 -3.04
CA GLY A 3 -4.39 15.50 -3.52
C GLY A 3 -3.54 14.33 -4.00
N ASN A 4 -2.73 14.57 -5.03
CA ASN A 4 -1.74 13.60 -5.50
C ASN A 4 -0.53 13.57 -4.57
N ALA A 5 0.09 12.40 -4.42
CA ALA A 5 1.35 12.30 -3.69
C ALA A 5 2.49 12.97 -4.46
N GLY A 6 3.46 13.50 -3.73
CA GLY A 6 4.59 14.22 -4.32
C GLY A 6 5.59 13.30 -5.01
N ASN A 7 6.23 13.78 -6.07
CA ASN A 7 7.29 13.04 -6.74
C ASN A 7 8.61 13.16 -5.96
N VAL A 8 9.44 12.13 -6.03
CA VAL A 8 10.78 12.10 -5.42
C VAL A 8 11.81 11.81 -6.47
N THR A 9 12.88 12.60 -6.53
CA THR A 9 14.03 12.35 -7.39
C THR A 9 15.29 12.27 -6.56
N VAL A 10 16.04 11.18 -6.71
CA VAL A 10 17.35 10.98 -6.09
C VAL A 10 18.39 10.82 -7.19
N GLY A 11 19.40 11.68 -7.16
CA GLY A 11 20.50 11.66 -8.13
C GLY A 11 21.85 11.57 -7.42
N ALA A 12 22.68 10.61 -7.79
CA ALA A 12 24.07 10.52 -7.36
C ALA A 12 24.98 10.16 -8.53
N LYS A 13 26.19 10.73 -8.59
CA LYS A 13 27.15 10.38 -9.66
C LYS A 13 27.68 8.95 -9.51
N ASN A 14 27.90 8.50 -8.28
CA ASN A 14 28.59 7.24 -8.00
C ASN A 14 27.63 6.16 -7.50
N ALA A 15 27.00 6.35 -6.35
CA ALA A 15 26.12 5.35 -5.79
C ALA A 15 25.01 5.99 -4.97
N VAL A 16 23.84 5.36 -4.99
CA VAL A 16 22.78 5.52 -3.99
C VAL A 16 22.82 4.27 -3.13
N SER A 17 23.05 4.44 -1.83
CA SER A 17 23.09 3.34 -0.85
C SER A 17 22.10 3.66 0.26
N LEU A 18 21.10 2.80 0.43
CA LEU A 18 20.07 2.91 1.46
C LEU A 18 20.14 1.67 2.34
N ALA A 19 20.20 1.88 3.65
CA ALA A 19 20.15 0.82 4.66
C ALA A 19 19.09 1.20 5.70
N ASP A 20 18.15 0.30 5.99
CA ASP A 20 17.04 0.56 6.92
C ASP A 20 16.32 1.90 6.66
N ALA A 21 16.04 2.18 5.38
CA ALA A 21 15.52 3.46 4.95
C ALA A 21 14.34 3.32 3.99
N TYR A 22 13.43 4.28 4.02
CA TYR A 22 12.23 4.29 3.18
C TYR A 22 12.18 5.55 2.34
N ILE A 23 11.98 5.40 1.04
CA ILE A 23 11.58 6.50 0.15
C ILE A 23 10.16 6.21 -0.31
N LEU A 24 9.23 7.09 0.09
CA LEU A 24 7.80 6.87 -0.08
C LEU A 24 7.18 7.99 -0.91
N SER A 25 6.33 7.61 -1.86
CA SER A 25 5.37 8.52 -2.51
C SER A 25 3.99 7.88 -2.51
N THR A 26 3.30 8.05 -1.38
CA THR A 26 2.11 7.27 -1.04
C THR A 26 0.90 8.17 -0.82
N VAL A 27 -0.25 7.71 -1.32
CA VAL A 27 -1.57 8.22 -0.94
C VAL A 27 -1.99 7.49 0.33
N GLU A 28 -2.01 8.21 1.44
CA GLU A 28 -2.37 7.66 2.75
C GLU A 28 -3.87 7.34 2.86
N ALA A 29 -4.24 6.61 3.92
CA ALA A 29 -5.64 6.26 4.19
C ALA A 29 -6.53 7.53 4.24
N GLY A 30 -7.74 7.44 3.71
CA GLY A 30 -8.65 8.58 3.53
C GLY A 30 -8.18 9.62 2.50
N GLY A 31 -7.05 9.37 1.82
CA GLY A 31 -6.55 10.13 0.69
C GLY A 31 -7.28 9.78 -0.60
N VAL A 32 -7.49 10.78 -1.46
CA VAL A 32 -7.98 10.57 -2.83
C VAL A 32 -7.05 11.28 -3.79
N GLY A 33 -6.40 10.53 -4.68
CA GLY A 33 -5.42 11.06 -5.63
C GLY A 33 -4.56 9.96 -6.24
N LYS A 34 -3.62 10.37 -7.11
CA LYS A 34 -2.63 9.46 -7.69
C LYS A 34 -1.38 9.44 -6.82
N GLY A 35 -0.82 8.25 -6.61
CA GLY A 35 0.53 8.10 -6.09
C GLY A 35 1.54 8.80 -7.01
N GLY A 36 2.61 9.33 -6.43
CA GLY A 36 3.63 10.05 -7.19
C GLY A 36 4.70 9.10 -7.70
N THR A 37 5.66 9.68 -8.41
CA THR A 37 6.77 8.92 -9.02
C THR A 37 8.03 9.03 -8.17
N ILE A 38 8.75 7.92 -8.01
CA ILE A 38 10.10 7.89 -7.45
C ILE A 38 11.08 7.63 -8.58
N ASP A 39 12.00 8.55 -8.83
CA ASP A 39 13.06 8.43 -9.83
C ASP A 39 14.43 8.33 -9.15
N ILE A 40 15.18 7.26 -9.41
CA ILE A 40 16.55 7.07 -8.94
C ILE A 40 17.51 7.11 -10.13
N TYR A 41 18.52 7.97 -10.03
CA TYR A 41 19.62 8.09 -11.00
C TYR A 41 20.95 7.90 -10.29
N ALA A 42 21.67 6.81 -10.59
CA ALA A 42 22.97 6.53 -9.98
C ALA A 42 23.88 5.73 -10.91
N ALA A 43 25.18 5.64 -10.63
CA ALA A 43 25.97 4.59 -11.27
C ALA A 43 25.67 3.23 -10.62
N ASN A 44 25.60 3.14 -9.29
CA ASN A 44 25.20 1.92 -8.58
C ASN A 44 24.06 2.18 -7.59
N LEU A 45 23.21 1.18 -7.36
CA LEU A 45 22.16 1.20 -6.35
C LEU A 45 22.34 0.05 -5.37
N SER A 46 22.29 0.33 -4.07
CA SER A 46 22.25 -0.68 -3.01
C SER A 46 21.08 -0.40 -2.05
N LEU A 47 20.22 -1.41 -1.86
CA LEU A 47 19.14 -1.41 -0.88
C LEU A 47 19.37 -2.56 0.10
N THR A 48 19.79 -2.23 1.33
CA THR A 48 20.11 -3.21 2.37
C THR A 48 19.25 -3.05 3.63
N ASP A 49 19.28 -4.06 4.50
CA ASP A 49 18.71 -4.01 5.85
C ASP A 49 17.25 -3.52 5.90
N GLY A 50 16.43 -3.95 4.94
CA GLY A 50 15.01 -3.61 4.86
C GLY A 50 14.68 -2.32 4.11
N ALA A 51 15.65 -1.74 3.39
CA ALA A 51 15.45 -0.48 2.66
C ALA A 51 14.46 -0.61 1.49
N GLN A 52 13.53 0.34 1.36
CA GLN A 52 12.44 0.27 0.40
C GLN A 52 12.22 1.56 -0.38
N LEU A 53 11.99 1.41 -1.68
CA LEU A 53 11.42 2.44 -2.55
C LEU A 53 9.96 2.04 -2.80
N GLN A 54 9.00 2.85 -2.35
CA GLN A 54 7.59 2.48 -2.43
C GLN A 54 6.69 3.62 -2.89
N THR A 55 5.89 3.33 -3.90
CA THR A 55 4.68 4.08 -4.23
C THR A 55 3.47 3.25 -3.86
N SER A 56 2.49 3.83 -3.18
CA SER A 56 1.29 3.07 -2.83
C SER A 56 0.06 3.92 -2.63
N THR A 57 -1.10 3.27 -2.66
CA THR A 57 -2.34 3.80 -2.08
C THR A 57 -2.67 2.90 -0.90
N ARG A 58 -2.72 3.45 0.32
CA ARG A 58 -2.92 2.69 1.56
C ARG A 58 -4.33 2.14 1.68
N GLY A 59 -4.43 0.97 2.31
CA GLY A 59 -5.70 0.38 2.74
C GLY A 59 -6.37 1.16 3.86
N THR A 60 -7.46 0.59 4.41
CA THR A 60 -8.19 1.18 5.55
C THR A 60 -7.32 1.13 6.79
N SER A 61 -7.37 2.19 7.59
CA SER A 61 -6.78 2.23 8.93
C SER A 61 -7.88 2.32 9.99
N ASP A 62 -7.52 2.27 11.27
CA ASP A 62 -8.48 2.34 12.39
C ASP A 62 -9.36 3.60 12.37
N THR A 63 -8.88 4.68 11.75
CA THR A 63 -9.54 5.99 11.77
C THR A 63 -9.96 6.48 10.39
N GLN A 64 -9.55 5.82 9.30
CA GLN A 64 -9.74 6.32 7.94
C GLN A 64 -10.06 5.18 6.96
N PRO A 65 -10.99 5.39 6.00
CA PRO A 65 -11.24 4.43 4.94
C PRO A 65 -10.01 4.25 4.05
N ALA A 66 -9.96 3.18 3.25
CA ALA A 66 -8.92 3.01 2.25
C ALA A 66 -8.74 4.25 1.36
N GLY A 67 -7.48 4.56 1.05
CA GLY A 67 -7.13 5.54 0.05
C GLY A 67 -7.70 5.14 -1.32
N ARG A 68 -7.97 6.14 -2.17
CA ARG A 68 -8.56 5.91 -3.49
C ARG A 68 -7.71 6.54 -4.58
N GLY A 69 -7.36 5.74 -5.57
CA GLY A 69 -6.63 6.14 -6.77
C GLY A 69 -5.47 5.20 -7.07
N ASP A 70 -4.74 5.53 -8.12
CA ASP A 70 -3.67 4.68 -8.66
C ASP A 70 -2.41 4.78 -7.80
N ALA A 71 -1.68 3.68 -7.69
CA ALA A 71 -0.31 3.73 -7.20
C ALA A 71 0.57 4.37 -8.26
N GLY A 72 1.48 5.24 -7.83
CA GLY A 72 2.46 5.85 -8.74
C GLY A 72 3.55 4.86 -9.17
N ASN A 73 4.60 5.34 -9.80
CA ASN A 73 5.65 4.46 -10.35
C ASN A 73 7.00 4.62 -9.65
N VAL A 74 7.80 3.56 -9.63
CA VAL A 74 9.22 3.66 -9.26
C VAL A 74 10.07 3.39 -10.50
N ASN A 75 10.90 4.36 -10.87
CA ASN A 75 11.85 4.27 -11.97
C ASN A 75 13.27 4.25 -11.40
N VAL A 76 14.04 3.22 -11.75
CA VAL A 76 15.45 3.12 -11.37
C VAL A 76 16.28 3.08 -12.64
N LYS A 77 17.12 4.11 -12.82
CA LYS A 77 18.06 4.22 -13.91
C LYS A 77 19.48 4.21 -13.36
N VAL A 78 20.16 3.10 -13.60
CA VAL A 78 21.53 2.88 -13.17
C VAL A 78 22.40 2.39 -14.32
N THR A 79 23.69 2.72 -14.27
CA THR A 79 24.66 2.31 -15.31
C THR A 79 25.49 1.11 -14.91
N GLY A 80 25.56 0.80 -13.62
CA GLY A 80 26.33 -0.28 -13.01
C GLY A 80 25.43 -1.24 -12.23
N ALA A 81 25.89 -1.63 -11.04
CA ALA A 81 25.27 -2.70 -10.26
C ALA A 81 24.00 -2.24 -9.52
N VAL A 82 23.06 -3.18 -9.38
CA VAL A 82 21.91 -3.10 -8.46
C VAL A 82 22.04 -4.23 -7.47
N ASP A 83 22.15 -3.90 -6.20
CA ASP A 83 22.13 -4.86 -5.11
C ASP A 83 20.91 -4.59 -4.21
N ILE A 84 20.07 -5.61 -4.02
CA ILE A 84 18.87 -5.56 -3.19
C ILE A 84 18.90 -6.79 -2.31
N ALA A 85 19.26 -6.60 -1.05
CA ALA A 85 19.48 -7.69 -0.11
C ALA A 85 19.06 -7.30 1.31
N GLY A 86 18.93 -8.29 2.17
CA GLY A 86 18.64 -8.06 3.58
C GLY A 86 17.16 -7.83 3.91
N GLU A 87 16.89 -8.06 5.18
CA GLU A 87 15.58 -7.92 5.81
C GLU A 87 15.83 -7.36 7.22
N LYS A 88 14.98 -6.44 7.65
CA LYS A 88 15.02 -5.92 9.02
C LYS A 88 13.61 -5.79 9.55
N ASN A 89 13.38 -6.29 10.77
CA ASN A 89 12.07 -6.25 11.43
C ASN A 89 10.93 -6.83 10.56
N GLY A 90 11.21 -7.87 9.77
CA GLY A 90 10.25 -8.47 8.83
C GLY A 90 10.02 -7.68 7.53
N SER A 91 10.63 -6.50 7.39
CA SER A 91 10.64 -5.71 6.16
C SER A 91 11.82 -6.11 5.29
N ARG A 92 11.56 -6.74 4.14
CA ARG A 92 12.57 -7.04 3.12
C ARG A 92 12.89 -5.82 2.28
N SER A 93 14.16 -5.64 1.94
CA SER A 93 14.58 -4.62 1.00
C SER A 93 13.89 -4.81 -0.36
N GLY A 94 13.59 -3.71 -1.05
CA GLY A 94 12.98 -3.83 -2.39
C GLY A 94 12.38 -2.56 -2.98
N ILE A 95 11.82 -2.73 -4.16
CA ILE A 95 11.16 -1.68 -4.94
C ILE A 95 9.72 -2.13 -5.19
N ARG A 96 8.74 -1.31 -4.79
CA ARG A 96 7.33 -1.72 -4.79
C ARG A 96 6.43 -0.60 -5.31
N SER A 97 5.44 -0.96 -6.10
CA SER A 97 4.29 -0.12 -6.44
C SER A 97 3.02 -0.94 -6.26
N SER A 98 2.09 -0.46 -5.43
CA SER A 98 0.86 -1.22 -5.16
C SER A 98 -0.31 -0.35 -4.72
N VAL A 99 -1.49 -0.63 -5.28
CA VAL A 99 -2.76 -0.14 -4.72
C VAL A 99 -3.26 -1.18 -3.73
N GLU A 100 -3.36 -0.81 -2.46
CA GLU A 100 -3.87 -1.70 -1.43
C GLU A 100 -5.41 -1.70 -1.47
N LEU A 101 -5.96 -2.69 -2.19
CA LEU A 101 -7.40 -2.91 -2.28
C LEU A 101 -7.89 -3.64 -1.04
N GLN A 102 -8.90 -3.09 -0.38
CA GLN A 102 -9.59 -3.79 0.70
C GLN A 102 -11.00 -4.18 0.28
N LEU A 103 -11.23 -5.49 0.17
CA LEU A 103 -12.53 -6.08 -0.11
C LEU A 103 -13.44 -5.89 1.10
N ALA A 104 -14.39 -4.97 1.03
CA ALA A 104 -15.51 -4.96 1.95
C ALA A 104 -16.53 -6.01 1.50
N MET A 105 -16.46 -7.23 2.06
CA MET A 105 -17.56 -8.19 1.91
C MET A 105 -18.83 -7.59 2.53
N ARG A 106 -19.81 -7.23 1.69
CA ARG A 106 -21.15 -6.81 2.13
C ARG A 106 -22.13 -7.93 1.87
N VAL A 107 -22.47 -8.70 2.90
CA VAL A 107 -23.62 -9.62 2.87
C VAL A 107 -24.88 -8.79 3.19
N LYS A 108 -25.77 -8.63 2.21
CA LYS A 108 -27.10 -8.05 2.44
C LYS A 108 -28.11 -9.18 2.48
N LEU A 109 -28.70 -9.46 3.65
CA LEU A 109 -29.84 -10.35 3.75
C LEU A 109 -31.04 -9.64 3.12
N VAL A 110 -31.54 -10.13 2.00
CA VAL A 110 -32.80 -9.69 1.40
C VAL A 110 -33.88 -10.66 1.86
N THR A 111 -34.72 -10.24 2.79
CA THR A 111 -35.91 -10.99 3.18
C THR A 111 -37.09 -10.57 2.29
N SER A 112 -37.74 -11.52 1.62
CA SER A 112 -38.99 -11.25 0.89
C SER A 112 -40.13 -11.00 1.88
N PRO A 113 -40.99 -9.99 1.70
CA PRO A 113 -42.05 -9.62 2.64
C PRO A 113 -43.24 -10.61 2.72
N SER A 114 -43.12 -11.82 2.16
CA SER A 114 -44.25 -12.76 1.98
C SER A 114 -44.07 -14.12 2.64
N ILE A 115 -42.99 -14.36 3.39
CA ILE A 115 -42.84 -15.60 4.16
C ILE A 115 -43.14 -15.29 5.63
N PRO A 116 -44.33 -15.65 6.15
CA PRO A 116 -44.55 -15.59 7.59
C PRO A 116 -43.62 -16.62 8.27
N ILE A 117 -42.65 -16.12 9.03
CA ILE A 117 -41.87 -16.97 9.94
C ILE A 117 -42.76 -17.21 11.17
N SER A 118 -43.38 -18.37 11.26
CA SER A 118 -44.04 -18.81 12.49
C SER A 118 -42.98 -19.30 13.47
N PHE A 119 -42.69 -18.47 14.48
CA PHE A 119 -41.91 -18.90 15.63
C PHE A 119 -42.79 -19.83 16.48
N VAL A 120 -42.51 -21.14 16.47
CA VAL A 120 -43.12 -22.05 17.44
C VAL A 120 -42.29 -21.95 18.72
N SER A 121 -42.70 -21.07 19.63
CA SER A 121 -42.21 -21.09 21.01
C SER A 121 -42.75 -22.36 21.69
N ARG A 122 -41.88 -23.35 21.95
CA ARG A 122 -42.20 -24.41 22.91
C ARG A 122 -41.80 -23.93 24.30
N THR A 123 -42.75 -23.33 25.00
CA THR A 123 -42.74 -23.32 26.47
C THR A 123 -43.04 -24.74 26.93
N ALA A 124 -42.05 -25.46 27.43
CA ALA A 124 -42.30 -26.61 28.29
C ALA A 124 -42.30 -26.09 29.74
N LEU A 125 -43.48 -26.07 30.36
CA LEU A 125 -43.62 -25.99 31.81
C LEU A 125 -44.20 -27.33 32.28
N TYR A 126 -43.63 -27.79 33.40
CA TYR A 126 -43.78 -29.05 34.14
C TYR A 126 -43.13 -30.30 33.54
#